data_AF-A0A3A4ZDD3-F1
#
_entry.id   AF-A0A3A4ZDD3-F1
#
_cell.length_a   1.000
_cell.length_b   1.000
_cell.length_c   1.000
_cell.angle_alpha   90.00
_cell.angle_beta   90.00
_cell.angle_gamma   90.00
#
_symmetry.space_group_name_H-M   'P 1'
#
loop_
_entity.id
_entity.type
_entity.pdbx_description
1 polymer ?
#
loop_
_entity_poly.entity_id
_entity_poly.type
_entity_poly.pdbx_seq_one_letter_code
_entity_poly.pdbx_strand_id
1 'polypeptide(L)'
;GPPLPIYQFALKDISSKGMCIIVRDGSPILKHLREGQMLELKCYSRDEFKSNITKSLRAEIRHITNGEPWHYKGSFLVGLLILDKA
;
A
#
# COMPACT_ATOMS: atom_id res chain seq x y z
N GLY A 1 -13.19 -18.44 14.58
CA GLY A 1 -12.88 -18.49 13.14
C GLY A 1 -11.37 -18.39 12.94
N PRO A 2 -10.82 -18.78 11.78
CA PRO A 2 -9.41 -18.55 11.49
C PRO A 2 -9.11 -17.04 11.46
N PRO A 3 -7.90 -16.62 11.85
CA PRO A 3 -7.51 -15.21 11.80
C PRO A 3 -7.46 -14.71 10.36
N LEU A 4 -7.94 -13.49 10.12
CA LEU A 4 -7.82 -12.82 8.82
C LEU A 4 -6.34 -12.48 8.56
N PRO A 5 -5.83 -12.70 7.33
CA PRO A 5 -4.45 -12.36 7.01
C PRO A 5 -4.23 -10.85 7.10
N ILE A 6 -3.20 -10.44 7.84
CA ILE A 6 -2.75 -9.05 7.92
C ILE A 6 -1.59 -8.89 6.94
N TYR A 7 -1.74 -7.95 6.00
CA TYR A 7 -0.68 -7.62 5.05
C TYR A 7 -0.03 -6.30 5.45
N GLN A 8 1.30 -6.31 5.55
CA GLN A 8 2.09 -5.13 5.86
C GLN A 8 3.03 -4.82 4.70
N PHE A 9 3.05 -3.57 4.27
CA PHE A 9 3.87 -3.09 3.17
C PHE A 9 4.66 -1.87 3.60
N ALA A 10 5.86 -1.71 3.03
CA ALA A 10 6.54 -0.44 3.08
C ALA A 10 5.88 0.53 2.10
N LEU A 11 5.55 1.73 2.56
CA LEU A 11 5.11 2.82 1.70
C LEU A 11 6.30 3.39 0.92
N LYS A 12 6.06 3.71 -0.34
CA LYS A 12 6.99 4.33 -1.30
C LYS A 12 6.33 5.54 -1.96
N ASP A 13 7.14 6.41 -2.54
CA ASP A 13 6.71 7.59 -3.32
C ASP A 13 5.58 8.40 -2.64
N ILE A 14 5.77 8.67 -1.35
CA ILE A 14 4.77 9.32 -0.50
C ILE A 14 4.75 10.81 -0.83
N SER A 15 3.59 11.31 -1.24
CA SER A 15 3.32 12.72 -1.51
C SER A 15 2.04 13.17 -0.80
N SER A 16 1.69 14.46 -0.93
CA SER A 16 0.42 14.97 -0.45
C SER A 16 -0.79 14.41 -1.20
N LYS A 17 -0.60 13.91 -2.43
CA LYS A 17 -1.68 13.42 -3.31
C LYS A 17 -1.82 11.91 -3.28
N GLY A 18 -0.76 11.17 -2.99
CA GLY A 18 -0.77 9.72 -3.12
C GLY A 18 0.48 9.06 -2.58
N MET A 19 0.46 7.74 -2.60
CA MET A 19 1.57 6.88 -2.21
C MET A 19 1.59 5.62 -3.08
N CYS A 20 2.68 4.86 -3.03
CA CYS A 20 2.83 3.60 -3.73
C CYS A 20 3.15 2.48 -2.73
N ILE A 21 2.64 1.28 -2.98
CA ILE A 21 3.12 0.06 -2.32
C ILE A 21 3.67 -0.91 -3.36
N ILE A 22 4.69 -1.68 -2.95
CA ILE A 22 5.30 -2.70 -3.80
C ILE A 22 4.79 -4.07 -3.35
N VAL A 23 4.23 -4.83 -4.28
CA VAL A 23 3.71 -6.17 -4.02
C VAL A 23 4.45 -7.16 -4.89
N ARG A 24 5.10 -8.17 -4.30
CA ARG A 24 5.80 -9.19 -5.10
C ARG A 24 4.83 -9.97 -5.97
N ASP A 25 5.30 -10.36 -7.16
CA ASP A 25 4.60 -11.31 -8.01
C ASP A 25 4.34 -12.62 -7.25
N GLY A 26 3.21 -13.27 -7.54
CA GLY A 26 2.74 -14.47 -6.85
C GLY A 26 2.22 -14.23 -5.42
N SER A 27 2.30 -13.00 -4.88
CA SER A 27 1.71 -12.70 -3.57
C SER A 27 0.19 -12.91 -3.59
N PRO A 28 -0.40 -13.67 -2.65
CA PRO A 28 -1.84 -13.95 -2.63
C PRO A 28 -2.71 -12.68 -2.61
N ILE A 29 -2.20 -11.60 -2.01
CA ILE A 29 -2.91 -10.32 -1.92
C ILE A 29 -3.26 -9.73 -3.30
N LEU A 30 -2.45 -9.99 -4.33
CA LEU A 30 -2.70 -9.49 -5.69
C LEU A 30 -4.07 -9.93 -6.23
N LYS A 31 -4.55 -11.11 -5.80
CA LYS A 31 -5.88 -11.63 -6.19
C LYS A 31 -7.03 -10.80 -5.62
N HIS A 32 -6.75 -10.00 -4.59
CA HIS A 32 -7.73 -9.21 -3.85
C HIS A 32 -7.59 -7.70 -4.10
N LEU A 33 -6.61 -7.27 -4.91
CA LEU A 33 -6.41 -5.87 -5.28
C LEU A 33 -7.06 -5.57 -6.63
N ARG A 34 -7.84 -4.49 -6.72
CA ARG A 34 -8.41 -3.98 -7.97
C ARG A 34 -8.35 -2.46 -8.04
N GLU A 35 -8.19 -1.92 -9.24
CA GLU A 35 -8.34 -0.49 -9.48
C GLU A 35 -9.76 -0.02 -9.09
N GLY A 36 -9.85 1.17 -8.50
CA GLY A 36 -11.07 1.73 -7.90
C GLY A 36 -11.39 1.22 -6.49
N GLN A 37 -10.64 0.23 -5.97
CA GLN A 37 -10.89 -0.30 -4.63
C GLN A 37 -10.49 0.69 -3.54
N MET A 38 -11.36 0.86 -2.56
CA MET A 38 -11.09 1.63 -1.35
C MET A 38 -10.39 0.77 -0.29
N LEU A 39 -9.31 1.28 0.26
CA LEU A 39 -8.52 0.67 1.31
C LEU A 39 -8.54 1.56 2.56
N GLU A 40 -8.73 0.93 3.72
CA GLU A 40 -8.43 1.53 5.02
C GLU A 40 -7.06 1.08 5.47
N LEU A 41 -6.14 2.03 5.62
CA LEU A 41 -4.75 1.79 5.94
C LEU A 41 -4.43 2.30 7.34
N LYS A 42 -3.66 1.52 8.08
CA LYS A 42 -2.98 1.98 9.30
C LYS A 42 -1.51 2.23 8.95
N CYS A 43 -1.12 3.49 8.93
CA CYS A 43 0.24 3.91 8.65
C CYS A 43 1.00 4.10 9.96
N TYR A 44 2.13 3.43 10.09
CA TYR A 44 3.02 3.53 11.24
C TYR A 44 4.24 4.36 10.87
N SER A 45 4.61 5.29 11.75
CA SER A 45 5.86 6.04 11.58
C SER A 45 7.07 5.11 11.72
N ARG A 46 8.06 5.27 10.85
CA ARG A 46 9.38 4.61 10.97
C ARG A 46 10.30 5.35 11.95
N ASP A 47 9.98 6.59 12.28
CA ASP A 47 10.70 7.37 13.30
C ASP A 47 10.44 6.74 14.68
N GLU A 48 11.49 6.22 15.32
CA GLU A 48 11.44 5.52 16.60
C GLU A 48 10.84 6.40 17.70
N PHE A 49 11.05 7.72 17.64
CA PHE A 49 10.49 8.70 18.57
C PHE A 49 9.01 9.00 18.33
N LYS A 50 8.42 8.49 17.23
CA LYS A 50 7.01 8.64 16.84
C LYS A 50 6.33 7.30 16.55
N SER A 51 6.93 6.20 17.01
CA SER A 51 6.48 4.83 16.76
C SER A 51 5.07 4.54 17.29
N ASN A 52 4.60 5.33 18.26
CA ASN A 52 3.25 5.34 18.83
C ASN A 52 2.22 6.13 18.00
N ILE A 53 2.64 6.90 16.99
CA ILE A 53 1.73 7.65 16.11
C ILE A 53 1.30 6.75 14.96
N THR A 54 0.07 6.24 15.06
CA THR A 54 -0.60 5.54 13.96
C THR A 54 -1.57 6.50 13.29
N LYS A 55 -1.51 6.62 11.97
CA LYS A 55 -2.51 7.36 11.18
C LYS A 55 -3.40 6.40 10.45
N SER A 56 -4.70 6.58 10.60
CA SER A 56 -5.70 5.91 9.77
C SER A 56 -5.89 6.72 8.50
N LEU A 57 -5.79 6.08 7.35
CA LEU A 57 -5.88 6.75 6.06
C LEU A 57 -6.80 5.97 5.14
N ARG A 58 -7.66 6.70 4.41
CA ARG A 58 -8.45 6.13 3.32
C ARG A 58 -7.77 6.42 2.00
N ALA A 59 -7.61 5.38 1.19
CA ALA A 59 -7.02 5.50 -0.13
C ALA A 59 -7.76 4.66 -1.17
N GLU A 60 -7.74 5.14 -2.41
CA GLU A 60 -8.24 4.41 -3.58
C GLU A 60 -7.06 3.84 -4.38
N ILE A 61 -7.15 2.58 -4.80
CA ILE A 61 -6.20 2.03 -5.76
C ILE A 61 -6.46 2.65 -7.13
N ARG A 62 -5.51 3.42 -7.67
CA ARG A 62 -5.64 4.06 -8.99
C ARG A 62 -4.98 3.29 -10.11
N HIS A 63 -3.85 2.65 -9.81
CA HIS A 63 -3.05 1.95 -10.81
C HIS A 63 -2.43 0.70 -10.21
N ILE A 64 -2.46 -0.41 -10.95
CA ILE A 64 -1.69 -1.62 -10.64
C ILE A 64 -0.80 -1.93 -11.86
N THR A 65 0.48 -1.58 -11.76
CA THR A 65 1.43 -1.71 -12.87
C THR A 65 2.43 -2.82 -12.58
N ASN A 66 2.68 -3.71 -13.54
CA ASN A 66 3.80 -4.64 -13.43
C ASN A 66 5.10 -3.83 -13.49
N GLY A 67 5.98 -4.05 -12.51
CA GLY A 67 7.23 -3.34 -12.39
C GLY A 67 8.13 -3.56 -13.60
N GLU A 68 8.83 -2.51 -14.03
CA GLU A 68 9.77 -2.64 -15.13
C GLU A 68 10.93 -3.60 -14.79
N PRO A 69 11.51 -4.28 -15.80
CA PRO A 69 12.54 -5.31 -15.61
C PRO A 69 13.79 -4.85 -14.84
N TRP A 70 14.03 -3.55 -14.74
CA TRP A 70 15.26 -2.98 -14.18
C TRP A 70 15.14 -2.54 -12.72
N HIS A 71 13.97 -2.03 -12.30
CA HIS A 71 13.79 -1.48 -10.95
C HIS A 71 12.94 -2.36 -10.03
N TYR A 72 11.99 -3.11 -10.58
CA TYR A 72 11.00 -3.85 -9.79
C TYR A 72 10.66 -5.21 -10.40
N LYS A 73 11.63 -5.88 -11.03
CA LYS A 73 11.43 -7.17 -11.68
C LYS A 73 10.77 -8.17 -10.72
N GLY A 74 9.64 -8.73 -11.14
CA GLY A 74 8.86 -9.66 -10.31
C GLY A 74 8.09 -8.98 -9.17
N SER A 75 7.76 -7.69 -9.29
CA SER A 75 6.91 -6.96 -8.36
C SER A 75 5.96 -6.02 -9.09
N PHE A 76 4.78 -5.81 -8.52
CA PHE A 76 3.78 -4.85 -8.95
C PHE A 76 3.89 -3.58 -8.13
N LEU A 77 3.74 -2.45 -8.80
CA LEU A 77 3.57 -1.13 -8.20
C LEU A 77 2.07 -0.85 -8.11
N VAL A 78 1.59 -0.62 -6.89
CA VAL A 78 0.19 -0.30 -6.63
C VAL A 78 0.11 1.15 -6.18
N GLY A 79 -0.40 2.00 -7.06
CA GLY A 79 -0.58 3.43 -6.84
C GLY A 79 -1.86 3.71 -6.06
N LEU A 80 -1.74 4.46 -4.97
CA LEU A 80 -2.81 4.80 -4.04
C LEU A 80 -3.05 6.32 -4.05
N LEU A 81 -4.29 6.73 -4.28
CA LEU A 81 -4.76 8.11 -4.11
C LEU A 81 -5.26 8.28 -2.68
N ILE A 82 -4.73 9.26 -1.95
CA ILE A 82 -5.17 9.56 -0.59
C ILE A 82 -6.46 10.39 -0.67
N LEU A 83 -7.52 9.91 -0.04
CA LEU A 83 -8.82 10.58 -0.05
C LEU A 83 -9.09 11.37 1.23
N ASP A 84 -8.61 10.88 2.38
CA ASP A 84 -8.77 11.56 3.66
C ASP A 84 -7.59 11.32 4.59
N LYS A 85 -7.19 12.38 5.30
CA LYS A 85 -6.32 12.30 6.47
C LYS A 85 -7.23 12.41 7.68
N ALA A 86 -7.60 11.27 8.28
CA ALA A 86 -8.27 11.27 9.57
C ALA A 86 -7.34 11.81 10.67
#